data_AF-A0A3M6YYW1-F1
#
_entry.id   AF-A0A3M6YYW1-F1
#
_cell.length_a   1.000
_cell.length_b   1.000
_cell.length_c   1.000
_cell.angle_alpha   90.00
_cell.angle_beta   90.00
_cell.angle_gamma   90.00
#
_symmetry.space_group_name_H-M   'P 1'
#
loop_
_entity.id
_entity.type
_entity.pdbx_description
1 polymer ?
#
loop_
_entity_poly.entity_id
_entity_poly.type
_entity_poly.pdbx_seq_one_letter_code
_entity_poly.pdbx_strand_id
1 'polypeptide(L)'
;MSTSSSSRLDLLTSQVSQSSPRNPAENMNDSTRPFITCHVLDTVAGKPGVGIAVHLRLLSPLPSSSSSSSFSPSDSYVWNATTNSDGRVTDWEPSSPSSAFSPPDSAVDLNAVVAQLKSELNSRKDEVEDQMLFSLTFETEAYYGKGKTFWPEVELRFAAKKGEMHYHVPLLLGPWSYTTYRGS
;
A
#
# COMPACT_ATOMS: atom_id res chain seq x y z
N MET A 1 -39.91 23.59 -43.42
CA MET A 1 -39.42 24.40 -42.28
C MET A 1 -38.47 23.52 -41.49
N SER A 2 -37.17 23.72 -41.70
CA SER A 2 -36.08 22.87 -41.21
C SER A 2 -35.61 23.39 -39.85
N THR A 3 -35.78 22.61 -38.77
CA THR A 3 -35.25 22.96 -37.45
C THR A 3 -33.92 22.26 -37.25
N SER A 4 -32.85 23.05 -37.30
CA SER A 4 -31.45 22.65 -37.22
C SER A 4 -31.12 21.91 -35.91
N SER A 5 -30.31 20.85 -36.03
CA SER A 5 -29.71 20.06 -34.94
C SER A 5 -28.68 20.82 -34.09
N SER A 6 -28.43 22.11 -34.36
CA SER A 6 -27.43 22.91 -33.66
C SER A 6 -27.84 23.34 -32.24
N SER A 7 -29.13 23.43 -31.92
CA SER A 7 -29.59 24.00 -30.64
C SER A 7 -29.37 23.10 -29.41
N ARG A 8 -29.02 21.82 -29.59
CA ARG A 8 -28.72 20.89 -28.48
C ARG A 8 -27.23 20.81 -28.14
N LEU A 9 -26.33 21.25 -29.03
CA LEU A 9 -24.88 21.24 -28.77
C LEU A 9 -24.44 22.42 -27.91
N ASP A 10 -25.08 23.58 -28.04
CA ASP A 10 -24.73 24.79 -27.27
C ASP A 10 -25.03 24.65 -25.76
N LEU A 11 -25.97 23.76 -25.38
CA LEU A 11 -26.29 23.46 -23.98
C LEU A 11 -25.32 22.47 -23.32
N LEU A 12 -24.49 21.76 -24.09
CA LEU A 12 -23.51 20.80 -23.58
C LEU A 12 -22.12 21.43 -23.38
N THR A 13 -21.81 22.54 -24.05
CA THR A 13 -20.50 23.20 -23.92
C THR A 13 -20.42 24.17 -22.74
N SER A 14 -21.53 24.64 -22.19
CA SER A 14 -21.53 25.59 -21.06
C SER A 14 -21.34 24.95 -19.68
N GLN A 15 -21.29 23.61 -19.58
CA GLN A 15 -20.99 22.91 -18.31
C GLN A 15 -19.55 22.41 -18.20
N VAL A 16 -18.69 22.67 -19.19
CA VAL A 16 -17.27 22.29 -19.17
C VAL A 16 -16.42 23.54 -19.21
N SER A 17 -16.49 24.37 -18.16
CA SER A 17 -15.45 25.36 -17.79
C SER A 17 -15.89 26.11 -16.52
N GLN A 18 -15.87 25.41 -15.39
CA GLN A 18 -15.67 26.05 -14.09
C GLN A 18 -14.68 25.19 -13.31
N SER A 19 -13.40 25.26 -13.70
CA SER A 19 -12.32 24.91 -12.78
C SER A 19 -12.30 25.97 -11.70
N SER A 20 -12.88 25.67 -10.54
CA SER A 20 -12.64 26.44 -9.32
C SER A 20 -11.14 26.60 -9.12
N PRO A 21 -10.64 27.78 -8.70
CA PRO A 21 -9.23 27.93 -8.36
C PRO A 21 -8.88 26.89 -7.31
N ARG A 22 -7.91 26.03 -7.64
CA ARG A 22 -7.39 24.99 -6.76
C ARG A 22 -6.94 25.66 -5.46
N ASN A 23 -7.55 25.29 -4.34
CA ASN A 23 -7.20 25.85 -3.03
C ASN A 23 -5.69 25.67 -2.80
N PRO A 24 -4.94 26.72 -2.39
CA PRO A 24 -3.52 26.61 -2.08
C PRO A 24 -3.21 25.63 -0.93
N ALA A 25 -4.24 25.18 -0.20
CA ALA A 25 -4.15 24.19 0.86
C ALA A 25 -4.06 22.74 0.38
N GLU A 26 -4.24 22.45 -0.92
CA GLU A 26 -3.98 21.10 -1.49
C GLU A 26 -2.48 20.74 -1.58
N ASN A 27 -1.60 21.66 -1.21
CA ASN A 27 -0.15 21.45 -1.20
C ASN A 27 0.44 21.14 0.19
N MET A 28 -0.39 20.72 1.15
CA MET A 28 0.07 20.27 2.47
C MET A 28 -0.39 18.82 2.69
N ASN A 29 0.57 17.88 2.54
CA ASN A 29 0.56 16.46 2.96
C ASN A 29 0.60 15.37 1.88
N ASP A 30 1.44 15.51 0.84
CA ASP A 30 1.93 14.32 0.14
C ASP A 30 2.92 13.49 1.00
N SER A 31 3.33 14.01 2.17
CA SER A 31 4.23 13.32 3.10
C SER A 31 3.52 12.49 4.19
N THR A 32 2.19 12.48 4.28
CA THR A 32 1.47 11.69 5.31
C THR A 32 0.89 10.38 4.80
N ARG A 33 0.73 10.21 3.48
CA ARG A 33 0.26 8.93 2.94
C ARG A 33 1.41 7.91 3.00
N PRO A 34 1.19 6.69 3.52
CA PRO A 34 2.21 5.66 3.46
C PRO A 34 2.53 5.28 2.02
N PHE A 35 3.77 4.88 1.78
CA PHE A 35 4.24 4.46 0.46
C PHE A 35 3.41 3.30 -0.13
N ILE A 36 2.86 2.43 0.74
CA ILE A 36 2.03 1.29 0.37
C ILE A 36 0.69 1.40 1.12
N THR A 37 -0.42 1.30 0.40
CA THR A 37 -1.75 1.10 0.98
C THR A 37 -2.40 -0.14 0.40
N CYS A 38 -3.37 -0.71 1.12
CA CYS A 38 -4.19 -1.81 0.59
C CYS A 38 -5.67 -1.60 0.94
N HIS A 39 -6.52 -2.36 0.24
CA HIS A 39 -7.96 -2.38 0.43
C HIS A 39 -8.45 -3.81 0.22
N VAL A 40 -9.24 -4.34 1.14
CA VAL A 40 -9.86 -5.65 1.01
C VAL A 40 -11.34 -5.50 0.76
N LEU A 41 -11.84 -6.16 -0.28
CA LEU A 41 -13.26 -6.27 -0.60
C LEU A 41 -13.69 -7.73 -0.52
N ASP A 42 -14.67 -8.05 0.34
CA ASP A 42 -15.32 -9.36 0.34
C ASP A 42 -16.31 -9.40 -0.84
N THR A 43 -15.90 -10.12 -1.88
CA THR A 43 -16.65 -10.24 -3.15
C THR A 43 -17.90 -11.10 -3.04
N VAL A 44 -17.99 -11.98 -2.03
CA VAL A 44 -19.17 -12.81 -1.81
C VAL A 44 -20.27 -12.01 -1.14
N ALA A 45 -19.91 -11.24 -0.12
CA ALA A 45 -20.86 -10.40 0.60
C ALA A 45 -21.07 -9.01 -0.02
N GLY A 46 -20.24 -8.61 -0.98
CA GLY A 46 -20.29 -7.29 -1.61
C GLY A 46 -20.00 -6.14 -0.65
N LYS A 47 -19.11 -6.37 0.33
CA LYS A 47 -18.82 -5.41 1.42
C LYS A 47 -17.32 -5.28 1.68
N PRO A 48 -16.86 -4.21 2.33
CA PRO A 48 -15.47 -4.13 2.76
C PRO A 48 -15.06 -5.28 3.67
N GLY A 49 -13.85 -5.79 3.47
CA GLY A 49 -13.22 -6.79 4.33
C GLY A 49 -12.68 -6.14 5.60
N VAL A 50 -13.55 -5.80 6.53
CA VAL A 50 -13.22 -5.09 7.79
C VAL A 50 -12.58 -6.02 8.81
N GLY A 51 -11.59 -5.53 9.57
CA GLY A 51 -11.02 -6.24 10.72
C GLY A 51 -10.02 -7.33 10.37
N ILE A 52 -9.48 -7.32 9.15
CA ILE A 52 -8.48 -8.29 8.67
C ILE A 52 -7.10 -7.78 9.07
N ALA A 53 -6.35 -8.58 9.82
CA ALA A 53 -4.95 -8.30 10.13
C ALA A 53 -4.10 -8.40 8.85
N VAL A 54 -3.21 -7.44 8.66
CA VAL A 54 -2.33 -7.33 7.51
C VAL A 54 -0.90 -7.07 7.97
N HIS A 55 0.04 -7.84 7.42
CA HIS A 55 1.47 -7.70 7.66
C HIS A 55 2.17 -7.28 6.38
N LEU A 56 2.80 -6.10 6.39
CA LEU A 56 3.68 -5.64 5.34
C LEU A 56 5.12 -6.01 5.70
N ARG A 57 5.86 -6.58 4.75
CA ARG A 57 7.28 -6.87 4.92
C ARG A 57 8.10 -6.37 3.74
N LEU A 58 9.25 -5.75 4.03
CA LEU A 58 10.28 -5.50 3.03
C LEU A 58 11.15 -6.76 2.88
N LEU A 59 11.28 -7.23 1.65
CA LEU A 59 12.05 -8.42 1.31
C LEU A 59 13.45 -8.08 0.78
N SER A 60 13.58 -7.05 -0.07
CA SER A 60 14.85 -6.66 -0.68
C SER A 60 14.73 -5.31 -1.41
N PRO A 61 15.81 -4.54 -1.59
CA PRO A 61 17.03 -4.63 -0.80
C PRO A 61 16.74 -4.22 0.66
N LEU A 62 17.54 -4.73 1.59
CA LEU A 62 17.52 -4.23 2.96
C LEU A 62 18.34 -2.92 3.01
N PRO A 63 17.90 -1.91 3.78
CA PRO A 63 18.66 -0.69 3.98
C PRO A 63 20.05 -0.98 4.53
N SER A 64 21.04 -0.20 4.10
CA SER A 64 22.40 -0.35 4.60
C SER A 64 22.46 0.07 6.08
N SER A 65 22.75 -0.85 6.99
CA SER A 65 22.92 -0.52 8.42
C SER A 65 24.10 0.43 8.61
N SER A 66 23.84 1.57 9.24
CA SER A 66 24.86 2.58 9.58
C SER A 66 25.84 2.13 10.68
N SER A 67 25.61 0.97 11.31
CA SER A 67 26.36 0.48 12.45
C SER A 67 26.83 -0.98 12.28
N SER A 68 28.14 -1.15 12.41
CA SER A 68 28.91 -2.39 12.35
C SER A 68 28.71 -3.27 13.60
N SER A 69 27.51 -3.80 13.81
CA SER A 69 27.27 -4.84 14.81
C SER A 69 26.46 -5.96 14.20
N SER A 70 26.94 -7.20 14.34
CA SER A 70 26.35 -8.45 13.84
C SER A 70 24.83 -8.50 13.98
N PHE A 71 24.13 -8.14 12.91
CA PHE A 71 22.69 -8.32 12.78
C PHE A 71 22.41 -9.77 12.39
N SER A 72 21.50 -10.41 13.11
CA SER A 72 20.96 -11.72 12.73
C SER A 72 20.07 -11.51 11.50
N PRO A 73 20.02 -12.44 10.52
CA PRO A 73 19.13 -12.38 9.36
C PRO A 73 17.62 -12.32 9.67
N SER A 74 17.25 -12.23 10.94
CA SER A 74 15.89 -12.16 11.48
C SER A 74 15.37 -10.75 11.76
N ASP A 75 16.17 -9.68 11.59
CA ASP A 75 15.66 -8.31 11.66
C ASP A 75 14.91 -7.97 10.37
N SER A 76 13.73 -8.55 10.25
CA SER A 76 12.81 -8.29 9.17
C SER A 76 12.10 -6.97 9.41
N TYR A 77 12.24 -6.03 8.48
CA TYR A 77 11.39 -4.85 8.37
C TYR A 77 9.95 -5.29 8.14
N VAL A 78 9.16 -5.29 9.21
CA VAL A 78 7.76 -5.72 9.22
C VAL A 78 6.92 -4.62 9.85
N TRP A 79 5.76 -4.39 9.26
CA TRP A 79 4.74 -3.47 9.76
C TRP A 79 3.39 -4.16 9.80
N ASN A 80 2.61 -3.83 10.82
CA ASN A 80 1.31 -4.42 11.07
C ASN A 80 0.22 -3.36 10.89
N ALA A 81 -0.95 -3.80 10.46
CA ALA A 81 -2.16 -3.01 10.42
C ALA A 81 -3.40 -3.92 10.47
N THR A 82 -4.55 -3.32 10.68
CA THR A 82 -5.85 -3.99 10.56
C THR A 82 -6.74 -3.17 9.63
N THR A 83 -7.44 -3.81 8.72
CA THR A 83 -8.35 -3.10 7.80
C THR A 83 -9.47 -2.39 8.55
N ASN A 84 -9.68 -1.11 8.24
CA ASN A 84 -10.68 -0.25 8.89
C ASN A 84 -12.12 -0.56 8.42
N SER A 85 -13.10 0.28 8.79
CA SER A 85 -14.51 0.12 8.41
C SER A 85 -14.79 0.21 6.89
N ASP A 86 -13.88 0.79 6.13
CA ASP A 86 -13.88 0.81 4.66
C ASP A 86 -12.98 -0.28 4.06
N GLY A 87 -12.52 -1.26 4.86
CA GLY A 87 -11.67 -2.36 4.42
C GLY A 87 -10.24 -1.93 4.06
N ARG A 88 -9.81 -0.71 4.41
CA ARG A 88 -8.51 -0.14 4.01
C ARG A 88 -7.46 -0.23 5.11
N VAL A 89 -6.20 -0.30 4.69
CA VAL A 89 -5.04 0.06 5.52
C VAL A 89 -4.47 1.37 4.99
N THR A 90 -4.46 2.39 5.84
CA THR A 90 -3.99 3.74 5.52
C THR A 90 -2.80 4.18 6.34
N ASP A 91 -2.43 3.41 7.36
CA ASP A 91 -1.33 3.67 8.29
C ASP A 91 -0.71 2.32 8.71
N TRP A 92 0.57 2.33 9.02
CA TRP A 92 1.35 1.12 9.33
C TRP A 92 2.08 1.28 10.66
N GLU A 93 1.95 0.30 11.55
CA GLU A 93 2.66 0.28 12.82
C GLU A 93 3.89 -0.62 12.70
N PRO A 94 5.11 -0.14 12.99
CA PRO A 94 6.29 -0.99 12.97
C PRO A 94 6.17 -2.13 13.97
N SER A 95 6.46 -3.36 13.55
CA SER A 95 6.56 -4.47 14.49
C SER A 95 7.91 -4.34 15.23
N SER A 96 7.89 -4.00 16.52
CA SER A 96 9.11 -4.07 17.32
C SER A 96 9.59 -5.53 17.38
N PRO A 97 10.90 -5.82 17.18
CA PRO A 97 11.41 -7.15 17.47
C PRO A 97 11.15 -7.44 18.94
N SER A 98 10.48 -8.56 19.23
CA SER A 98 10.07 -8.97 20.59
C SER A 98 11.24 -9.38 21.50
N SER A 99 12.44 -8.88 21.22
CA SER A 99 13.62 -9.03 22.05
C SER A 99 13.39 -8.23 23.34
N ALA A 100 13.13 -8.94 24.44
CA ALA A 100 12.98 -8.37 25.78
C ALA A 100 14.19 -7.55 26.29
N PHE A 101 15.25 -7.43 25.48
CA PHE A 101 16.50 -6.75 25.80
C PHE A 101 16.95 -5.72 24.75
N SER A 102 16.18 -5.49 23.69
CA SER A 102 16.50 -4.46 22.70
C SER A 102 15.67 -3.19 22.97
N PRO A 103 16.28 -2.00 23.00
CA PRO A 103 15.55 -0.76 23.23
C PRO A 103 14.50 -0.51 22.13
N PRO A 104 13.42 0.24 22.45
CA PRO A 104 12.31 0.54 21.55
C PRO A 104 12.69 1.38 20.31
N ASP A 105 13.94 1.84 20.19
CA ASP A 105 14.43 2.70 19.11
C ASP A 105 14.64 1.99 17.75
N SER A 106 14.38 0.68 17.66
CA SER A 106 14.52 -0.10 16.42
C SER A 106 13.25 -0.13 15.55
N ALA A 107 12.13 0.41 16.02
CA ALA A 107 10.89 0.51 15.26
C ALA A 107 10.98 1.66 14.24
N VAL A 108 11.23 1.34 12.98
CA VAL A 108 11.39 2.34 11.92
C VAL A 108 10.11 2.52 11.12
N ASP A 109 9.70 3.77 10.91
CA ASP A 109 8.58 4.14 10.04
C ASP A 109 8.78 3.66 8.58
N LEU A 110 7.70 3.22 7.94
CA LEU A 110 7.73 2.69 6.57
C LEU A 110 8.28 3.72 5.58
N ASN A 111 7.80 4.96 5.63
CA ASN A 111 8.19 5.99 4.68
C ASN A 111 9.65 6.39 4.88
N ALA A 112 10.14 6.42 6.12
CA ALA A 112 11.54 6.64 6.43
C ALA A 112 12.44 5.57 5.80
N VAL A 113 12.08 4.28 5.93
CA VAL A 113 12.81 3.17 5.30
C VAL A 113 12.82 3.30 3.78
N VAL A 114 11.65 3.57 3.18
CA VAL A 114 11.53 3.73 1.72
C VAL A 114 12.36 4.92 1.23
N ALA A 115 12.38 6.04 1.95
CA ALA A 115 13.16 7.21 1.59
C ALA A 115 14.67 6.91 1.57
N GLN A 116 15.16 6.18 2.59
CA GLN A 116 16.54 5.71 2.63
C GLN A 116 16.86 4.81 1.42
N LEU A 117 16.02 3.82 1.15
CA LEU A 117 16.22 2.90 0.01
C LEU A 117 16.23 3.64 -1.32
N LYS A 118 15.30 4.58 -1.55
CA LYS A 118 15.31 5.40 -2.77
C LYS A 118 16.61 6.17 -2.92
N SER A 119 17.16 6.72 -1.84
CA SER A 119 18.46 7.42 -1.86
C SER A 119 19.61 6.46 -2.21
N GLU A 120 19.67 5.29 -1.58
CA GLU A 120 20.68 4.27 -1.85
C GLU A 120 20.62 3.78 -3.31
N LEU A 121 19.43 3.48 -3.82
CA LEU A 121 19.20 3.05 -5.20
C LEU A 121 19.52 4.17 -6.23
N ASN A 122 19.42 5.44 -5.86
CA ASN A 122 19.82 6.54 -6.76
C ASN A 122 21.33 6.74 -6.85
N SER A 123 22.07 6.26 -5.85
CA SER A 123 23.54 6.32 -5.84
C SER A 123 24.22 5.21 -6.67
N ARG A 124 23.47 4.17 -7.07
CA ARG A 124 23.99 3.06 -7.87
C ARG A 124 24.16 3.51 -9.33
N LYS A 125 25.32 3.18 -9.92
CA LYS A 125 25.68 3.57 -11.29
C LYS A 125 25.11 2.66 -12.38
N ASP A 126 24.46 1.57 -12.01
CA ASP A 126 23.86 0.62 -12.95
C ASP A 126 22.46 1.08 -13.37
N GLU A 127 22.20 1.16 -14.68
CA GLU A 127 20.95 1.67 -15.28
C GLU A 127 19.76 0.69 -15.18
N VAL A 128 19.83 -0.32 -14.32
CA VAL A 128 18.70 -1.24 -14.10
C VAL A 128 17.61 -0.49 -13.33
N GLU A 129 16.33 -0.69 -13.69
CA GLU A 129 15.20 -0.20 -12.90
C GLU A 129 15.24 -0.84 -11.51
N ASP A 130 15.89 -0.16 -10.57
CA ASP A 130 16.00 -0.62 -9.19
C ASP A 130 14.62 -0.66 -8.53
N GLN A 131 14.27 -1.83 -8.03
CA GLN A 131 13.00 -2.13 -7.40
C GLN A 131 13.20 -2.58 -5.94
N MET A 132 12.23 -2.24 -5.11
CA MET A 132 12.06 -2.76 -3.76
C MET A 132 11.01 -3.88 -3.80
N LEU A 133 11.32 -5.05 -3.26
CA LEU A 133 10.41 -6.18 -3.16
C LEU A 133 9.72 -6.16 -1.80
N PHE A 134 8.39 -6.22 -1.81
CA PHE A 134 7.55 -6.26 -0.62
C PHE A 134 6.64 -7.48 -0.63
N SER A 135 6.16 -7.88 0.55
CA SER A 135 5.01 -8.78 0.70
C SER A 135 3.94 -8.16 1.60
N LEU A 136 2.68 -8.43 1.27
CA LEU A 136 1.51 -8.19 2.12
C LEU A 136 0.85 -9.53 2.46
N THR A 137 0.79 -9.87 3.74
CA THR A 137 0.13 -11.08 4.22
C THR A 137 -1.18 -10.72 4.92
N PHE A 138 -2.28 -11.31 4.48
CA PHE A 138 -3.63 -11.07 5.00
C PHE A 138 -4.12 -12.30 5.75
N GLU A 139 -4.55 -12.16 7.01
CA GLU A 139 -5.05 -13.26 7.84
C GLU A 139 -6.51 -13.63 7.49
N THR A 140 -6.70 -14.33 6.35
CA THR A 140 -8.02 -14.59 5.78
C THR A 140 -8.85 -15.62 6.55
N GLU A 141 -8.24 -16.60 7.21
CA GLU A 141 -8.98 -17.56 8.05
C GLU A 141 -9.50 -16.93 9.33
N ALA A 142 -8.78 -15.97 9.92
CA ALA A 142 -9.30 -15.21 11.07
C ALA A 142 -10.57 -14.43 10.69
N TYR A 143 -10.64 -13.93 9.45
CA TYR A 143 -11.79 -13.23 8.90
C TYR A 143 -13.00 -14.15 8.61
N TYR A 144 -12.80 -15.22 7.84
CA TYR A 144 -13.91 -16.11 7.45
C TYR A 144 -14.27 -17.14 8.52
N GLY A 145 -13.31 -17.54 9.35
CA GLY A 145 -13.39 -18.62 10.31
C GLY A 145 -12.80 -19.94 9.78
N LYS A 146 -12.31 -20.76 10.71
CA LYS A 146 -11.67 -22.05 10.42
C LYS A 146 -12.53 -22.95 9.52
N GLY A 147 -11.93 -23.44 8.42
CA GLY A 147 -12.60 -24.31 7.45
C GLY A 147 -13.68 -23.64 6.60
N LYS A 148 -13.87 -22.31 6.70
CA LYS A 148 -14.81 -21.53 5.88
C LYS A 148 -14.14 -20.80 4.71
N THR A 149 -12.84 -20.97 4.57
CA THR A 149 -12.01 -20.48 3.47
C THR A 149 -11.00 -21.57 3.11
N PHE A 150 -10.63 -21.63 1.83
CA PHE A 150 -9.51 -22.44 1.36
C PHE A 150 -8.16 -21.87 1.78
N TRP A 151 -8.11 -20.56 2.02
CA TRP A 151 -6.89 -19.79 2.28
C TRP A 151 -6.76 -19.50 3.77
N PRO A 152 -5.81 -20.14 4.50
CA PRO A 152 -5.46 -19.75 5.86
C PRO A 152 -5.01 -18.29 5.92
N GLU A 153 -4.18 -17.92 4.95
CA GLU A 153 -3.70 -16.57 4.69
C GLU A 153 -3.56 -16.36 3.17
N VAL A 154 -3.48 -15.10 2.75
CA VAL A 154 -3.10 -14.73 1.38
C VAL A 154 -1.86 -13.85 1.45
N GLU A 155 -0.76 -14.25 0.80
CA GLU A 155 0.45 -13.44 0.66
C GLU A 155 0.58 -12.89 -0.76
N LEU A 156 0.68 -11.56 -0.88
CA LEU A 156 0.90 -10.86 -2.15
C LEU A 156 2.32 -10.32 -2.18
N ARG A 157 3.18 -10.86 -3.06
CA ARG A 157 4.53 -10.33 -3.31
C ARG A 157 4.53 -9.43 -4.53
N PHE A 158 5.17 -8.27 -4.43
CA PHE A 158 5.23 -7.31 -5.52
C PHE A 158 6.52 -6.49 -5.51
N ALA A 159 6.85 -5.95 -6.68
CA ALA A 159 7.96 -5.04 -6.88
C ALA A 159 7.47 -3.59 -6.95
N ALA A 160 8.14 -2.72 -6.19
CA ALA A 160 7.91 -1.30 -6.13
C ALA A 160 9.13 -0.54 -6.69
N LYS A 161 8.95 0.14 -7.81
CA LYS A 161 9.93 1.02 -8.44
C LYS A 161 10.26 2.22 -7.57
N LYS A 162 11.54 2.61 -7.53
CA LYS A 162 12.02 3.80 -6.79
C LYS A 162 11.38 5.12 -7.21
N GLY A 163 11.03 5.26 -8.49
CA GLY A 163 10.49 6.50 -9.07
C GLY A 163 9.01 6.76 -8.78
N GLU A 164 8.32 5.78 -8.19
CA GLU A 164 6.90 5.90 -7.87
C GLU A 164 6.71 6.49 -6.47
N MET A 165 5.63 7.24 -6.27
CA MET A 165 5.35 7.89 -4.98
C MET A 165 4.50 7.01 -4.07
N HIS A 166 3.69 6.13 -4.63
CA HIS A 166 2.69 5.35 -3.90
C HIS A 166 2.33 4.06 -4.65
N TYR A 167 2.02 3.01 -3.89
CA TYR A 167 1.47 1.76 -4.37
C TYR A 167 0.17 1.42 -3.65
N HIS A 168 -0.92 1.25 -4.41
CA HIS A 168 -2.14 0.67 -3.91
C HIS A 168 -2.26 -0.80 -4.33
N VAL A 169 -2.33 -1.72 -3.37
CA VAL A 169 -2.37 -3.18 -3.62
C VAL A 169 -3.64 -3.78 -3.02
N PRO A 170 -4.78 -3.76 -3.73
CA PRO A 170 -6.04 -4.31 -3.21
C PRO A 170 -6.10 -5.84 -3.28
N LEU A 171 -6.95 -6.40 -2.42
CA LEU A 171 -7.33 -7.81 -2.40
C LEU A 171 -8.85 -7.93 -2.55
N LEU A 172 -9.29 -8.46 -3.69
CA LEU A 172 -10.68 -8.87 -3.89
C LEU A 172 -10.77 -10.32 -3.43
N LEU A 173 -11.42 -10.52 -2.28
CA LEU A 173 -11.37 -11.75 -1.52
C LEU A 173 -12.70 -12.50 -1.62
N GLY A 174 -12.61 -13.79 -1.88
CA GLY A 174 -13.65 -14.77 -1.63
C GLY A 174 -13.03 -15.97 -0.90
N PRO A 175 -13.85 -16.81 -0.24
CA PRO A 175 -13.35 -17.96 0.51
C PRO A 175 -12.70 -19.03 -0.39
N TRP A 176 -12.97 -19.02 -1.69
CA TRP A 176 -12.49 -20.03 -2.65
C TRP A 176 -11.73 -19.43 -3.85
N SER A 177 -11.58 -18.11 -3.89
CA SER A 177 -10.89 -17.40 -4.97
C SER A 177 -10.50 -16.01 -4.48
N TYR A 178 -9.39 -15.48 -4.98
CA TYR A 178 -9.07 -14.07 -4.79
C TYR A 178 -8.43 -13.51 -6.05
N THR A 179 -8.46 -12.19 -6.19
CA THR A 179 -7.73 -11.47 -7.24
C THR A 179 -7.07 -10.23 -6.64
N THR A 180 -5.95 -9.82 -7.23
CA THR A 180 -5.24 -8.58 -6.90
C THR A 180 -4.81 -7.88 -8.17
N TYR A 181 -4.43 -6.60 -8.07
CA TYR A 181 -3.87 -5.79 -9.15
C TYR A 181 -3.05 -4.63 -8.57
N ARG A 182 -2.35 -3.88 -9.42
CA ARG A 182 -1.73 -2.60 -9.04
C ARG A 182 -2.72 -1.46 -9.24
N GLY A 183 -3.15 -0.81 -8.17
CA GLY A 183 -3.92 0.45 -8.23
C GLY A 183 -3.03 1.68 -8.46
N SER A 184 -3.65 2.78 -8.88
CA SER A 184 -3.03 4.11 -9.03
C SER A 184 -3.07 4.91 -7.73
#